data_AF-A7I8Z0-F1
#
_entry.id   AF-A7I8Z0-F1
#
_cell.length_a   1.000
_cell.length_b   1.000
_cell.length_c   1.000
_cell.angle_alpha   90.00
_cell.angle_beta   90.00
_cell.angle_gamma   90.00
#
_symmetry.space_group_name_H-M   'P 1'
#
loop_
_entity.id
_entity.type
_entity.pdbx_description
1 polymer ?
#
loop_
_entity_poly.entity_id
_entity_poly.type
_entity_poly.pdbx_seq_one_letter_code
_entity_poly.pdbx_strand_id
1 'polypeptide(L)'
;MIPWLNSNFKNFKPTAAIALNATRHMNTAERKKLFSPDIEPMRTAEGRWFEAIVYEMFLEISQKSSQIKYLARKGADAPRAGAVARLGQNGIFYSRYGDITFRGNGQDLAEFDLLLVDAQDRVAFGEVVTSPADLKEFEVEIAFKKRLLGYLYGQEHVPFILVSSFDISNYSVVKRLAKDPDNAIIHTSSCEEIKALVKHYRPRILYTKPADHPKLVQATDIPLKHPIDYRVFHDGFRNRIFSEIGRGRAKKDLSPSTGSEALVKKILYGALYPRAIKAVCEQYGLVVRGRRVEWGEFFRYFSKAIIATDLPGFELIIYLRSREKKEYFKMVQTKEGHFRFERPTPSRVGFFLWIESLQPTLGTKISLDILGTFSIREPVRKDPAKKPQE
;
A
#
# COMPACT_ATOMS: atom_id res chain seq x y z
N MET A 1 -25.66 1.75 6.78
CA MET A 1 -25.19 1.50 5.39
C MET A 1 -24.95 0.02 5.03
N ILE A 2 -24.04 -0.73 5.67
CA ILE A 2 -23.65 -2.09 5.21
C ILE A 2 -24.81 -3.08 5.02
N PRO A 3 -25.74 -3.25 5.99
CA PRO A 3 -26.90 -4.12 5.80
C PRO A 3 -27.76 -3.69 4.60
N TRP A 4 -27.92 -2.38 4.41
CA TRP A 4 -28.67 -1.84 3.28
C TRP A 4 -28.00 -2.15 1.94
N LEU A 5 -26.68 -2.02 1.84
CA LEU A 5 -25.94 -2.39 0.62
C LEU A 5 -26.12 -3.88 0.30
N ASN A 6 -25.97 -4.77 1.29
CA ASN A 6 -26.15 -6.21 1.10
C ASN A 6 -27.54 -6.57 0.56
N SER A 7 -28.59 -5.86 0.99
CA SER A 7 -29.96 -6.12 0.51
C SER A 7 -30.31 -5.45 -0.83
N ASN A 8 -29.71 -4.30 -1.12
CA ASN A 8 -30.17 -3.42 -2.22
C ASN A 8 -29.20 -3.33 -3.40
N PHE A 9 -27.92 -3.69 -3.25
CA PHE A 9 -26.93 -3.48 -4.31
C PHE A 9 -27.27 -4.22 -5.60
N LYS A 10 -27.93 -5.38 -5.52
CA LYS A 10 -28.42 -6.14 -6.70
C LYS A 10 -29.32 -5.32 -7.65
N ASN A 11 -29.91 -4.23 -7.16
CA ASN A 11 -30.76 -3.32 -7.94
C ASN A 11 -29.94 -2.26 -8.70
N PHE A 12 -28.64 -2.14 -8.42
CA PHE A 12 -27.70 -1.24 -9.06
C PHE A 12 -26.75 -2.06 -9.92
N LYS A 13 -27.00 -2.11 -11.23
CA LYS A 13 -26.14 -2.81 -12.19
C LYS A 13 -25.38 -1.81 -13.07
N PRO A 14 -24.16 -2.13 -13.52
CA PRO A 14 -23.47 -1.32 -14.51
C PRO A 14 -24.33 -1.19 -15.78
N THR A 15 -24.67 0.05 -16.13
CA THR A 15 -25.38 0.37 -17.37
C THR A 15 -24.39 0.82 -18.45
N ALA A 16 -24.80 0.84 -19.71
CA ALA A 16 -23.98 1.41 -20.78
C ALA A 16 -23.62 2.88 -20.49
N ALA A 17 -24.54 3.66 -19.90
CA ALA A 17 -24.29 5.05 -19.52
C ALA A 17 -23.20 5.17 -18.44
N ILE A 18 -23.28 4.38 -17.37
CA ILE A 18 -22.26 4.31 -16.31
C ILE A 18 -20.90 3.91 -16.90
N ALA A 19 -20.89 2.85 -17.72
CA ALA A 19 -19.68 2.33 -18.35
C ALA A 19 -19.01 3.34 -19.29
N LEU A 20 -19.80 4.10 -20.06
CA LEU A 20 -19.29 5.17 -20.92
C LEU A 20 -18.79 6.37 -20.10
N ASN A 21 -19.53 6.80 -19.07
CA ASN A 21 -19.10 7.89 -18.20
C ASN A 21 -17.78 7.56 -17.48
N ALA A 22 -17.61 6.32 -17.03
CA ALA A 22 -16.38 5.86 -16.37
C ALA A 22 -15.11 6.09 -17.21
N THR A 23 -15.21 6.13 -18.55
CA THR A 23 -14.06 6.39 -19.44
C THR A 23 -13.45 7.78 -19.29
N ARG A 24 -14.16 8.74 -18.68
CA ARG A 24 -13.65 10.09 -18.40
C ARG A 24 -12.56 10.11 -17.34
N HIS A 25 -12.56 9.13 -16.41
CA HIS A 25 -11.56 9.01 -15.34
C HIS A 25 -10.23 8.43 -15.84
N MET A 26 -10.23 7.84 -17.03
CA MET A 26 -9.04 7.26 -17.65
C MET A 26 -8.26 8.34 -18.42
N ASN A 27 -6.96 8.14 -18.60
CA ASN A 27 -6.19 8.93 -19.54
C ASN A 27 -6.35 8.41 -20.99
N THR A 28 -5.88 9.18 -21.96
CA THR A 28 -6.01 8.83 -23.39
C THR A 28 -5.32 7.52 -23.76
N ALA A 29 -4.20 7.18 -23.10
CA ALA A 29 -3.49 5.94 -23.38
C ALA A 29 -4.23 4.72 -22.84
N GLU A 30 -4.76 4.80 -21.61
CA GLU A 30 -5.58 3.75 -20.99
C GLU A 30 -6.86 3.49 -21.80
N ARG A 31 -7.56 4.53 -22.25
CA ARG A 31 -8.74 4.38 -23.11
C ARG A 31 -8.45 3.61 -24.39
N LYS A 32 -7.33 3.90 -25.05
CA LYS A 32 -6.91 3.16 -26.26
C LYS A 32 -6.65 1.69 -25.97
N LYS A 33 -6.10 1.39 -24.79
CA LYS A 33 -5.77 0.03 -24.36
C LYS A 33 -6.98 -0.80 -23.95
N LEU A 34 -8.07 -0.19 -23.48
CA LEU A 34 -9.26 -0.89 -22.98
C LEU A 34 -9.87 -1.89 -23.97
N PHE A 35 -9.78 -1.61 -25.27
CA PHE A 35 -10.23 -2.50 -26.34
C PHE A 35 -9.09 -3.02 -27.21
N SER A 36 -7.86 -2.97 -26.70
CA SER A 36 -6.69 -3.50 -27.37
C SER A 36 -6.81 -5.02 -27.54
N PRO A 37 -6.34 -5.58 -28.67
CA PRO A 37 -6.20 -7.03 -28.82
C PRO A 37 -5.08 -7.60 -27.94
N ASP A 38 -4.13 -6.78 -27.52
CA ASP A 38 -3.07 -7.18 -26.59
C ASP A 38 -3.59 -7.27 -25.15
N ILE A 39 -3.52 -8.48 -24.57
CA ILE A 39 -4.19 -8.87 -23.32
C ILE A 39 -3.60 -8.13 -22.11
N GLU A 40 -2.28 -8.01 -22.01
CA GLU A 40 -1.62 -7.42 -20.83
C GLU A 40 -1.96 -5.94 -20.63
N PRO A 41 -1.76 -5.05 -21.63
CA PRO A 41 -2.15 -3.65 -21.50
C PRO A 41 -3.68 -3.48 -21.42
N MET A 42 -4.46 -4.36 -22.04
CA MET A 42 -5.93 -4.34 -21.93
C MET A 42 -6.37 -4.64 -20.49
N ARG A 43 -5.85 -5.69 -19.85
CA ARG A 43 -6.20 -6.02 -18.45
C ARG A 43 -5.86 -4.90 -17.47
N THR A 44 -4.73 -4.24 -17.67
CA THR A 44 -4.36 -3.08 -16.84
C THR A 44 -5.35 -1.92 -17.00
N ALA A 45 -5.75 -1.61 -18.24
CA ALA A 45 -6.74 -0.57 -18.50
C ALA A 45 -8.14 -0.96 -18.00
N GLU A 46 -8.47 -2.25 -18.06
CA GLU A 46 -9.73 -2.82 -17.59
C GLU A 46 -9.88 -2.67 -16.08
N GLY A 47 -8.84 -2.97 -15.29
CA GLY A 47 -8.86 -2.75 -13.83
C GLY A 47 -9.21 -1.31 -13.47
N ARG A 48 -8.49 -0.36 -14.07
CA ARG A 48 -8.74 1.09 -13.88
C ARG A 48 -10.12 1.53 -14.33
N TRP A 49 -10.62 0.98 -15.43
CA TRP A 49 -11.96 1.29 -15.91
C TRP A 49 -13.05 0.73 -15.00
N PHE A 50 -12.86 -0.48 -14.49
CA PHE A 50 -13.79 -1.12 -13.57
C PHE A 50 -13.86 -0.39 -12.23
N GLU A 51 -12.72 0.04 -11.67
CA GLU A 51 -12.70 0.96 -10.52
C GLU A 51 -13.55 2.22 -10.76
N ALA A 52 -13.43 2.83 -11.95
CA ALA A 52 -14.21 4.01 -12.33
C ALA A 52 -15.71 3.70 -12.50
N ILE A 53 -16.06 2.51 -13.02
CA ILE A 53 -17.45 2.04 -13.08
C ILE A 53 -18.03 1.93 -11.66
N VAL A 54 -17.30 1.30 -10.74
CA VAL A 54 -17.76 1.17 -9.35
C VAL A 54 -17.93 2.55 -8.72
N TYR A 55 -17.00 3.47 -8.93
CA TYR A 55 -17.14 4.86 -8.47
C TYR A 55 -18.43 5.53 -8.99
N GLU A 56 -18.71 5.43 -10.30
CA GLU A 56 -19.93 5.97 -10.92
C GLU A 56 -21.21 5.30 -10.39
N MET A 57 -21.17 3.99 -10.11
CA MET A 57 -22.28 3.30 -9.44
C MET A 57 -22.52 3.83 -8.03
N PHE A 58 -21.47 4.04 -7.24
CA PHE A 58 -21.59 4.60 -5.89
C PHE A 58 -22.05 6.06 -5.91
N LEU A 59 -21.68 6.82 -6.93
CA LEU A 59 -22.23 8.15 -7.17
C LEU A 59 -23.74 8.09 -7.39
N GLU A 60 -24.21 7.20 -8.27
CA GLU A 60 -25.66 7.00 -8.49
C GLU A 60 -26.39 6.55 -7.22
N ILE A 61 -25.81 5.60 -6.46
CA ILE A 61 -26.35 5.15 -5.18
C ILE A 61 -26.46 6.33 -4.20
N SER A 62 -25.45 7.18 -4.12
CA SER A 62 -25.45 8.34 -3.22
C SER A 62 -26.56 9.35 -3.54
N GLN A 63 -26.93 9.47 -4.82
CA GLN A 63 -28.02 10.33 -5.28
C GLN A 63 -29.40 9.74 -4.93
N LYS A 64 -29.54 8.41 -5.05
CA LYS A 64 -30.82 7.71 -4.85
C LYS A 64 -31.07 7.23 -3.42
N SER A 65 -30.08 7.31 -2.54
CA SER A 65 -30.15 6.79 -1.17
C SER A 65 -29.59 7.79 -0.16
N SER A 66 -30.22 7.85 1.02
CA SER A 66 -29.71 8.61 2.17
C SER A 66 -28.58 7.88 2.90
N GLN A 67 -28.32 6.59 2.60
CA GLN A 67 -27.33 5.77 3.31
C GLN A 67 -25.88 6.23 3.12
N ILE A 68 -25.60 6.89 1.99
CA ILE A 68 -24.34 7.59 1.74
C ILE A 68 -24.61 9.07 1.95
N LYS A 69 -23.97 9.64 2.98
CA LYS A 69 -24.03 11.06 3.30
C LYS A 69 -23.11 11.85 2.38
N TYR A 70 -21.87 11.40 2.25
CA TYR A 70 -20.87 11.96 1.33
C TYR A 70 -20.10 10.88 0.60
N LEU A 71 -19.74 11.13 -0.65
CA LEU A 71 -18.83 10.31 -1.44
C LEU A 71 -17.62 11.18 -1.79
N ALA A 72 -16.42 10.69 -1.50
CA ALA A 72 -15.20 11.40 -1.85
C ALA A 72 -15.02 11.39 -3.37
N ARG A 73 -14.66 12.54 -3.94
CA ARG A 73 -14.32 12.68 -5.36
C ARG A 73 -13.15 11.77 -5.72
N LYS A 74 -13.18 11.13 -6.90
CA LYS A 74 -12.07 10.32 -7.47
C LYS A 74 -11.90 10.61 -8.96
N GLY A 75 -10.72 10.36 -9.49
CA GLY A 75 -10.46 10.41 -10.92
C GLY A 75 -10.65 11.82 -11.49
N ALA A 76 -11.45 11.94 -12.55
CA ALA A 76 -11.76 13.23 -13.17
C ALA A 76 -12.55 14.21 -12.29
N ASP A 77 -13.18 13.76 -11.20
CA ASP A 77 -13.88 14.64 -10.25
C ASP A 77 -12.96 15.18 -9.15
N ALA A 78 -11.76 14.60 -9.01
CA ALA A 78 -10.80 15.05 -8.01
C ALA A 78 -10.18 16.41 -8.38
N PRO A 79 -9.69 17.18 -7.39
CA PRO A 79 -8.95 18.41 -7.64
C PRO A 79 -7.72 18.16 -8.55
N ARG A 80 -7.53 19.01 -9.56
CA ARG A 80 -6.44 18.85 -10.56
C ARG A 80 -5.03 19.13 -10.01
N ALA A 81 -4.92 19.66 -8.78
CA ALA A 81 -3.65 19.94 -8.13
C ALA A 81 -3.12 18.67 -7.46
N GLY A 82 -2.38 17.85 -8.20
CA GLY A 82 -1.67 16.71 -7.63
C GLY A 82 -0.59 17.19 -6.65
N ALA A 83 -0.60 16.68 -5.42
CA ALA A 83 0.41 17.01 -4.43
C ALA A 83 1.72 16.24 -4.75
N VAL A 84 2.79 16.96 -5.09
CA VAL A 84 4.13 16.38 -5.16
C VAL A 84 4.54 15.91 -3.76
N ALA A 85 5.02 14.67 -3.65
CA ALA A 85 5.47 14.10 -2.39
C ALA A 85 6.63 14.91 -1.79
N ARG A 86 6.55 15.22 -0.49
CA ARG A 86 7.59 15.93 0.29
C ARG A 86 7.69 15.33 1.68
N LEU A 87 8.87 15.45 2.29
CA LEU A 87 9.05 15.09 3.70
C LEU A 87 8.14 15.93 4.59
N GLY A 88 7.65 15.33 5.68
CA GLY A 88 6.70 15.94 6.60
C GLY A 88 5.25 15.97 6.11
N GLN A 89 4.96 15.54 4.87
CA GLN A 89 3.56 15.43 4.43
C GLN A 89 2.84 14.29 5.12
N ASN A 90 1.80 14.60 5.87
CA ASN A 90 0.91 13.64 6.51
C ASN A 90 -0.54 13.97 6.13
N GLY A 91 -1.38 12.95 5.95
CA GLY A 91 -2.80 13.13 5.67
C GLY A 91 -3.25 12.55 4.33
N ILE A 92 -4.44 12.94 3.90
CA ILE A 92 -5.06 12.50 2.66
C ILE A 92 -4.64 13.44 1.52
N PHE A 93 -4.33 12.87 0.36
CA PHE A 93 -3.93 13.59 -0.84
C PHE A 93 -4.57 12.97 -2.08
N TYR A 94 -4.61 13.77 -3.14
CA TYR A 94 -4.96 13.31 -4.46
C TYR A 94 -3.72 13.08 -5.32
N SER A 95 -3.70 11.94 -6.01
CA SER A 95 -2.75 11.68 -7.09
C SER A 95 -3.05 12.61 -8.27
N ARG A 96 -2.11 12.70 -9.23
CA ARG A 96 -2.35 13.44 -10.49
C ARG A 96 -3.54 12.86 -11.28
N TYR A 97 -3.82 11.58 -11.11
CA TYR A 97 -4.94 10.89 -11.77
C TYR A 97 -6.20 10.90 -10.92
N GLY A 98 -6.19 11.54 -9.74
CA GLY A 98 -7.34 11.64 -8.85
C GLY A 98 -7.55 10.42 -7.94
N ASP A 99 -6.53 9.58 -7.76
CA ASP A 99 -6.56 8.51 -6.76
C ASP A 99 -6.43 9.12 -5.36
N ILE A 100 -7.11 8.52 -4.38
CA ILE A 100 -7.10 8.97 -2.99
C ILE A 100 -6.00 8.21 -2.26
N THR A 101 -4.95 8.92 -1.83
CA THR A 101 -3.86 8.30 -1.06
C THR A 101 -3.72 8.90 0.32
N PHE A 102 -3.42 8.06 1.30
CA PHE A 102 -2.97 8.51 2.60
C PHE A 102 -1.45 8.47 2.66
N ARG A 103 -0.83 9.61 3.00
CA ARG A 103 0.62 9.74 3.15
C ARG A 103 1.02 9.90 4.60
N GLY A 104 2.16 9.29 4.95
CA GLY A 104 2.87 9.52 6.20
C GLY A 104 4.31 9.89 5.92
N ASN A 105 4.74 11.06 6.37
CA ASN A 105 6.04 11.66 6.08
C ASN A 105 6.41 11.64 4.57
N GLY A 106 5.42 11.84 3.71
CA GLY A 106 5.54 11.83 2.25
C GLY A 106 5.43 10.46 1.58
N GLN A 107 5.54 9.36 2.33
CA GLN A 107 5.35 8.01 1.79
C GLN A 107 3.85 7.69 1.66
N ASP A 108 3.43 7.15 0.52
CA ASP A 108 2.08 6.58 0.37
C ASP A 108 1.97 5.31 1.25
N LEU A 109 1.07 5.33 2.22
CA LEU A 109 0.82 4.23 3.17
C LEU A 109 -0.39 3.38 2.76
N ALA A 110 -1.43 4.02 2.23
CA ALA A 110 -2.63 3.40 1.71
C ALA A 110 -3.16 4.20 0.51
N GLU A 111 -3.81 3.50 -0.41
CA GLU A 111 -4.62 4.04 -1.49
C GLU A 111 -6.05 3.52 -1.29
N PHE A 112 -7.07 4.28 -1.70
CA PHE A 112 -8.47 3.88 -1.55
C PHE A 112 -9.18 3.99 -2.89
N ASP A 113 -9.82 2.91 -3.32
CA ASP A 113 -10.63 2.94 -4.55
C ASP A 113 -11.93 3.71 -4.37
N LEU A 114 -12.49 3.64 -3.16
CA LEU A 114 -13.68 4.34 -2.73
C LEU A 114 -13.47 4.84 -1.31
N LEU A 115 -13.89 6.07 -1.03
CA LEU A 115 -13.95 6.63 0.31
C LEU A 115 -15.28 7.37 0.45
N LEU A 116 -16.03 7.12 1.51
CA LEU A 116 -17.34 7.72 1.71
C LEU A 116 -17.63 7.92 3.20
N VAL A 117 -18.63 8.75 3.50
CA VAL A 117 -19.21 8.93 4.82
C VAL A 117 -20.63 8.42 4.78
N ASP A 118 -20.96 7.50 5.69
CA ASP A 118 -22.32 6.95 5.77
C ASP A 118 -23.29 7.87 6.52
N ALA A 119 -24.56 7.50 6.53
CA ALA A 119 -25.62 8.24 7.23
C ALA A 119 -25.43 8.32 8.76
N GLN A 120 -24.51 7.54 9.33
CA GLN A 120 -24.17 7.52 10.75
C GLN A 120 -22.85 8.28 11.02
N ASP A 121 -22.39 9.10 10.07
CA ASP A 121 -21.13 9.85 10.15
C ASP A 121 -19.88 8.97 10.32
N ARG A 122 -19.95 7.72 9.86
CA ARG A 122 -18.80 6.82 9.82
C ARG A 122 -18.14 6.89 8.45
N VAL A 123 -16.83 7.07 8.45
CA VAL A 123 -15.99 6.90 7.26
C VAL A 123 -15.89 5.42 6.94
N ALA A 124 -16.17 5.10 5.68
CA ALA A 124 -16.04 3.78 5.10
C ALA A 124 -15.16 3.86 3.85
N PHE A 125 -14.54 2.74 3.50
CA PHE A 125 -13.77 2.62 2.27
C PHE A 125 -14.17 1.39 1.49
N GLY A 126 -13.83 1.37 0.21
CA GLY A 126 -14.01 0.21 -0.63
C GLY A 126 -12.81 -0.07 -1.51
N GLU A 127 -12.69 -1.34 -1.88
CA GLU A 127 -11.63 -1.87 -2.73
C GLU A 127 -12.26 -2.65 -3.86
N VAL A 128 -11.65 -2.55 -5.04
CA VAL A 128 -12.15 -3.14 -6.27
C VAL A 128 -11.18 -4.22 -6.73
N VAL A 129 -11.71 -5.41 -6.98
CA VAL A 129 -10.90 -6.57 -7.40
C VAL A 129 -11.36 -7.04 -8.78
N THR A 130 -10.40 -7.12 -9.70
CA THR A 130 -10.64 -7.62 -11.07
C THR A 130 -9.93 -8.92 -11.38
N SER A 131 -9.02 -9.37 -10.51
CA SER A 131 -8.36 -10.66 -10.66
C SER A 131 -8.17 -11.41 -9.33
N PRO A 132 -8.10 -12.74 -9.34
CA PRO A 132 -7.75 -13.53 -8.15
C PRO A 132 -6.38 -13.21 -7.56
N ALA A 133 -5.43 -12.72 -8.38
CA ALA A 133 -4.08 -12.40 -7.92
C ALA A 133 -4.08 -11.24 -6.91
N ASP A 134 -5.07 -10.35 -7.00
CA ASP A 134 -5.25 -9.20 -6.13
C ASP A 134 -5.62 -9.61 -4.68
N LEU A 135 -6.05 -10.86 -4.48
CA LEU A 135 -6.43 -11.38 -3.15
C LEU A 135 -5.22 -11.82 -2.31
N LYS A 136 -4.02 -11.86 -2.88
CA LYS A 136 -2.79 -12.17 -2.13
C LYS A 136 -2.44 -10.99 -1.23
N GLU A 137 -2.18 -11.24 0.06
CA GLU A 137 -1.90 -10.21 1.08
C GLU A 137 -3.07 -9.24 1.38
N PHE A 138 -4.21 -9.41 0.71
CA PHE A 138 -5.38 -8.53 0.80
C PHE A 138 -5.89 -8.36 2.23
N GLU A 139 -5.96 -9.44 3.02
CA GLU A 139 -6.41 -9.38 4.42
C GLU A 139 -5.55 -8.45 5.29
N VAL A 140 -4.22 -8.47 5.08
CA VAL A 140 -3.28 -7.63 5.82
C VAL A 140 -3.47 -6.18 5.43
N GLU A 141 -3.70 -5.91 4.15
CA GLU A 141 -3.99 -4.57 3.63
C GLU A 141 -5.32 -4.02 4.17
N ILE A 142 -6.42 -4.79 4.11
CA ILE A 142 -7.71 -4.37 4.66
C ILE A 142 -7.62 -4.11 6.16
N ALA A 143 -6.95 -4.99 6.91
CA ALA A 143 -6.75 -4.80 8.34
C ALA A 143 -5.94 -3.52 8.63
N PHE A 144 -4.94 -3.21 7.81
CA PHE A 144 -4.19 -1.96 7.92
C PHE A 144 -5.07 -0.74 7.62
N LYS A 145 -5.82 -0.73 6.52
CA LYS A 145 -6.72 0.37 6.14
C LYS A 145 -7.79 0.62 7.20
N LYS A 146 -8.39 -0.44 7.77
CA LYS A 146 -9.31 -0.34 8.91
C LYS A 146 -8.66 0.31 10.13
N ARG A 147 -7.46 -0.13 10.55
CA ARG A 147 -6.74 0.50 11.67
C ARG A 147 -6.41 1.96 11.40
N LEU A 148 -5.96 2.28 10.18
CA LEU A 148 -5.61 3.63 9.77
C LEU A 148 -6.80 4.58 9.84
N LEU A 149 -7.91 4.22 9.19
CA LEU A 149 -9.13 5.03 9.20
C LEU A 149 -9.76 5.08 10.60
N GLY A 150 -9.72 3.95 11.33
CA GLY A 150 -10.21 3.86 12.70
C GLY A 150 -9.47 4.83 13.63
N TYR A 151 -8.14 4.92 13.49
CA TYR A 151 -7.37 5.93 14.19
C TYR A 151 -7.69 7.35 13.68
N LEU A 152 -7.62 7.61 12.39
CA LEU A 152 -7.78 8.96 11.83
C LEU A 152 -9.12 9.63 12.21
N TYR A 153 -10.19 8.85 12.19
CA TYR A 153 -11.55 9.33 12.44
C TYR A 153 -12.07 8.97 13.83
N GLY A 154 -11.25 8.31 14.66
CA GLY A 154 -11.62 7.84 15.99
C GLY A 154 -12.83 6.91 15.98
N GLN A 155 -12.83 5.97 15.04
CA GLN A 155 -13.83 4.93 14.86
C GLN A 155 -13.27 3.58 15.32
N GLU A 156 -14.01 2.89 16.19
CA GLU A 156 -13.68 1.52 16.58
C GLU A 156 -13.92 0.54 15.42
N HIS A 157 -15.02 0.75 14.72
CA HIS A 157 -15.47 -0.05 13.59
C HIS A 157 -15.43 0.78 12.30
N VAL A 158 -14.67 0.29 11.30
CA VAL A 158 -14.57 0.91 9.98
C VAL A 158 -15.29 0.02 8.96
N PRO A 159 -16.41 0.48 8.38
CA PRO A 159 -17.10 -0.25 7.34
C PRO A 159 -16.22 -0.40 6.09
N PHE A 160 -16.24 -1.59 5.50
CA PHE A 160 -15.46 -1.94 4.32
C PHE A 160 -16.35 -2.54 3.24
N ILE A 161 -16.09 -2.18 1.98
CA ILE A 161 -16.84 -2.64 0.83
C ILE A 161 -15.88 -3.28 -0.17
N LEU A 162 -16.05 -4.57 -0.45
CA LEU A 162 -15.33 -5.26 -1.51
C LEU A 162 -16.24 -5.40 -2.73
N VAL A 163 -15.82 -4.87 -3.87
CA VAL A 163 -16.56 -5.02 -5.15
C VAL A 163 -15.71 -5.83 -6.12
N SER A 164 -16.28 -6.90 -6.68
CA SER A 164 -15.58 -7.78 -7.61
C SER A 164 -16.33 -7.92 -8.95
N SER A 165 -15.57 -7.99 -10.05
CA SER A 165 -16.07 -8.32 -11.39
C SER A 165 -16.20 -9.83 -11.65
N PHE A 166 -15.83 -10.67 -10.69
CA PHE A 166 -15.95 -12.13 -10.77
C PHE A 166 -16.32 -12.73 -9.42
N ASP A 167 -16.75 -13.99 -9.40
CA ASP A 167 -17.12 -14.67 -8.16
C ASP A 167 -15.89 -14.95 -7.29
N ILE A 168 -15.86 -14.32 -6.12
CA ILE A 168 -14.80 -14.46 -5.13
C ILE A 168 -15.25 -15.21 -3.86
N SER A 169 -16.48 -15.74 -3.85
CA SER A 169 -17.09 -16.40 -2.68
C SER A 169 -16.30 -17.60 -2.16
N ASN A 170 -15.60 -18.30 -3.05
CA ASN A 170 -14.86 -19.52 -2.71
C ASN A 170 -13.50 -19.26 -2.06
N TYR A 171 -12.98 -18.02 -2.13
CA TYR A 171 -11.65 -17.70 -1.60
C TYR A 171 -11.69 -17.60 -0.07
N SER A 172 -10.74 -18.27 0.59
CA SER A 172 -10.70 -18.36 2.05
C SER A 172 -10.62 -16.99 2.73
N VAL A 173 -9.88 -16.05 2.15
CA VAL A 173 -9.79 -14.66 2.62
C VAL A 173 -11.15 -13.95 2.58
N VAL A 174 -11.91 -14.14 1.49
CA VAL A 174 -13.23 -13.53 1.34
C VAL A 174 -14.23 -14.15 2.30
N LYS A 175 -14.18 -15.47 2.51
CA LYS A 175 -15.00 -16.14 3.54
C LYS A 175 -14.71 -15.61 4.95
N ARG A 176 -13.47 -15.21 5.27
CA ARG A 176 -13.13 -14.58 6.55
C ARG A 176 -13.66 -13.15 6.61
N LEU A 177 -13.43 -12.36 5.56
CA LEU A 177 -13.94 -10.98 5.47
C LEU A 177 -15.46 -10.92 5.55
N ALA A 178 -16.18 -11.88 4.95
CA ALA A 178 -17.64 -11.93 4.98
C ALA A 178 -18.23 -12.23 6.37
N LYS A 179 -17.44 -12.72 7.33
CA LYS A 179 -17.90 -12.94 8.72
C LYS A 179 -17.97 -11.65 9.53
N ASP A 180 -17.27 -10.61 9.10
CA ASP A 180 -17.27 -9.31 9.75
C ASP A 180 -18.53 -8.53 9.32
N PRO A 181 -19.43 -8.17 10.25
CA PRO A 181 -20.69 -7.50 9.94
C PRO A 181 -20.50 -6.08 9.40
N ASP A 182 -19.31 -5.48 9.56
CA ASP A 182 -18.97 -4.19 8.98
C ASP A 182 -18.50 -4.29 7.52
N ASN A 183 -18.48 -5.51 6.94
CA ASN A 183 -18.08 -5.74 5.57
C ASN A 183 -19.27 -5.99 4.64
N ALA A 184 -19.25 -5.37 3.46
CA ALA A 184 -20.11 -5.71 2.33
C ALA A 184 -19.26 -6.38 1.25
N ILE A 185 -19.62 -7.60 0.84
CA ILE A 185 -18.97 -8.30 -0.28
C ILE A 185 -19.95 -8.31 -1.44
N ILE A 186 -19.56 -7.65 -2.52
CA ILE A 186 -20.43 -7.33 -3.63
C ILE A 186 -19.87 -7.94 -4.90
N HIS A 187 -20.69 -8.74 -5.58
CA HIS A 187 -20.40 -9.26 -6.92
C HIS A 187 -21.27 -8.49 -7.91
N THR A 188 -20.64 -7.98 -8.97
CA THR A 188 -21.33 -7.30 -10.06
C THR A 188 -20.96 -7.93 -11.41
N SER A 189 -21.50 -7.39 -12.50
CA SER A 189 -21.22 -7.88 -13.87
C SER A 189 -19.73 -7.92 -14.17
N SER A 190 -19.32 -8.90 -14.98
CA SER A 190 -17.92 -9.04 -15.37
C SER A 190 -17.47 -7.93 -16.31
N CYS A 191 -16.16 -7.71 -16.38
CA CYS A 191 -15.61 -6.73 -17.31
C CYS A 191 -15.97 -7.06 -18.76
N GLU A 192 -16.01 -8.34 -19.14
CA GLU A 192 -16.47 -8.80 -20.46
C GLU A 192 -17.93 -8.44 -20.73
N GLU A 193 -18.83 -8.70 -19.77
CA GLU A 193 -20.25 -8.34 -19.86
C GLU A 193 -20.42 -6.83 -20.03
N ILE A 194 -19.72 -6.03 -19.23
CA ILE A 194 -19.81 -4.57 -19.28
C ILE A 194 -19.23 -4.04 -20.60
N LYS A 195 -18.10 -4.58 -21.08
CA LYS A 195 -17.51 -4.24 -22.40
C LYS A 195 -18.48 -4.55 -23.54
N ALA A 196 -19.29 -5.60 -23.43
CA ALA A 196 -20.28 -5.94 -24.44
C ALA A 196 -21.35 -4.85 -24.58
N LEU A 197 -21.77 -4.22 -23.46
CA LEU A 197 -22.74 -3.11 -23.45
C LEU A 197 -22.26 -1.88 -24.22
N VAL A 198 -20.94 -1.66 -24.27
CA VAL A 198 -20.33 -0.45 -24.87
C VAL A 198 -19.59 -0.72 -26.19
N LYS A 199 -19.60 -1.96 -26.68
CA LYS A 199 -18.85 -2.38 -27.88
C LYS A 199 -19.16 -1.56 -29.13
N HIS A 200 -20.40 -1.11 -29.28
CA HIS A 200 -20.85 -0.32 -30.44
C HIS A 200 -20.51 1.18 -30.33
N TYR A 201 -20.12 1.65 -29.14
CA TYR A 201 -19.80 3.05 -28.87
C TYR A 201 -18.30 3.36 -28.99
N ARG A 202 -17.50 2.40 -29.48
CA ARG A 202 -16.03 2.41 -29.52
C ARG A 202 -15.34 3.66 -30.13
N PRO A 203 -15.99 4.55 -30.91
CA PRO A 203 -15.37 5.83 -31.27
C PRO A 203 -15.88 7.08 -30.52
N ARG A 204 -17.02 7.04 -29.81
CA ARG A 204 -17.60 8.23 -29.15
C ARG A 204 -17.34 8.21 -27.64
N ILE A 205 -16.16 8.66 -27.26
CA ILE A 205 -15.83 8.99 -25.87
C ILE A 205 -16.67 10.22 -25.48
N LEU A 206 -17.55 10.06 -24.49
CA LEU A 206 -18.27 11.18 -23.92
C LEU A 206 -17.33 11.91 -22.96
N TYR A 207 -16.87 13.09 -23.36
CA TYR A 207 -16.26 14.04 -22.43
C TYR A 207 -17.38 14.70 -21.64
N THR A 208 -17.85 14.03 -20.59
CA THR A 208 -18.78 14.64 -19.65
C THR A 208 -18.01 15.57 -18.71
N LYS A 209 -18.65 16.68 -18.33
CA LYS A 209 -18.13 17.54 -17.26
C LYS A 209 -18.08 16.73 -15.95
N PRO A 210 -17.16 17.06 -15.02
CA PRO A 210 -17.18 16.50 -13.67
C PRO A 210 -18.59 16.57 -13.08
N ALA A 211 -18.96 15.55 -12.32
CA ALA A 211 -20.24 15.55 -11.63
C ALA A 211 -20.21 16.63 -10.54
N ASP A 212 -21.13 17.58 -10.61
CA ASP A 212 -21.37 18.55 -9.55
C ASP A 212 -22.60 18.10 -8.76
N HIS A 213 -22.36 17.57 -7.56
CA HIS A 213 -23.41 17.02 -6.70
C HIS A 213 -23.14 17.38 -5.24
N PRO A 214 -24.17 17.78 -4.45
CA PRO A 214 -23.97 18.23 -3.06
C PRO A 214 -23.33 17.19 -2.13
N LYS A 215 -23.45 15.89 -2.45
CA LYS A 215 -22.81 14.82 -1.67
C LYS A 215 -21.38 14.49 -2.13
N LEU A 216 -20.89 15.08 -3.21
CA LEU A 216 -19.52 14.88 -3.69
C LEU A 216 -18.55 15.87 -3.03
N VAL A 217 -17.78 15.38 -2.06
CA VAL A 217 -16.82 16.18 -1.28
C VAL A 217 -15.39 15.82 -1.63
N GLN A 218 -14.42 16.69 -1.33
CA GLN A 218 -13.02 16.27 -1.40
C GLN A 218 -12.71 15.36 -0.21
N ALA A 219 -11.87 14.35 -0.42
CA ALA A 219 -11.42 13.46 0.65
C ALA A 219 -10.67 14.22 1.76
N THR A 220 -10.03 15.35 1.42
CA THR A 220 -9.36 16.26 2.35
C THR A 220 -10.31 17.07 3.23
N ASP A 221 -11.57 17.19 2.83
CA ASP A 221 -12.59 17.96 3.57
C ASP A 221 -13.28 17.10 4.63
N ILE A 222 -13.03 15.78 4.63
CA ILE A 222 -13.54 14.88 5.67
C ILE A 222 -12.72 15.12 6.94
N PRO A 223 -13.34 15.60 8.04
CA PRO A 223 -12.61 16.07 9.21
C PRO A 223 -11.93 14.91 9.94
N LEU A 224 -10.62 15.04 10.16
CA LEU A 224 -9.85 14.10 10.97
C LEU A 224 -10.09 14.38 12.46
N LYS A 225 -10.29 13.31 13.26
CA LYS A 225 -10.37 13.41 14.71
C LYS A 225 -8.98 13.43 15.36
N HIS A 226 -8.04 12.70 14.76
CA HIS A 226 -6.68 12.58 15.27
C HIS A 226 -5.68 13.03 14.20
N PRO A 227 -4.91 14.13 14.44
CA PRO A 227 -3.84 14.53 13.54
C PRO A 227 -2.73 13.46 13.55
N ILE A 228 -2.04 13.30 12.44
CA ILE A 228 -0.94 12.33 12.30
C ILE A 228 0.38 13.04 12.08
N ASP A 229 1.36 12.64 12.91
CA ASP A 229 2.77 12.79 12.61
C ASP A 229 3.38 11.38 12.47
N TYR A 230 3.41 10.88 11.24
CA TYR A 230 3.90 9.53 10.97
C TYR A 230 5.37 9.37 11.33
N ARG A 231 6.16 10.46 11.27
CA ARG A 231 7.57 10.40 11.63
C ARG A 231 7.74 10.15 13.12
N VAL A 232 6.94 10.82 13.96
CA VAL A 232 6.93 10.59 15.42
C VAL A 232 6.55 9.15 15.73
N PHE A 233 5.52 8.61 15.07
CA PHE A 233 5.10 7.21 15.28
C PHE A 233 6.19 6.21 14.89
N HIS A 234 6.79 6.43 13.71
CA HIS A 234 7.89 5.64 13.21
C HIS A 234 9.11 5.69 14.14
N ASP A 235 9.56 6.89 14.52
CA ASP A 235 10.78 7.08 15.31
C ASP A 235 10.58 6.58 16.74
N GLY A 236 9.39 6.74 17.33
CA GLY A 236 9.01 6.17 18.62
C GLY A 236 9.11 4.64 18.61
N PHE A 237 8.50 4.00 17.61
CA PHE A 237 8.55 2.55 17.49
C PHE A 237 9.97 2.03 17.21
N ARG A 238 10.72 2.69 16.33
CA ARG A 238 12.13 2.37 16.07
C ARG A 238 12.97 2.42 17.35
N ASN A 239 12.80 3.47 18.15
CA ASN A 239 13.55 3.65 19.39
C ASN A 239 13.19 2.57 20.44
N ARG A 240 11.91 2.17 20.52
CA ARG A 240 11.48 1.03 21.33
C ARG A 240 12.20 -0.25 20.91
N ILE A 241 12.25 -0.55 19.62
CA ILE A 241 12.96 -1.74 19.12
C ILE A 241 14.45 -1.69 19.47
N PHE A 242 15.11 -0.54 19.32
CA PHE A 242 16.51 -0.42 19.73
C PHE A 242 16.72 -0.73 21.22
N SER A 243 15.83 -0.23 22.09
CA SER A 243 15.87 -0.54 23.52
C SER A 243 15.71 -2.04 23.78
N GLU A 244 14.76 -2.69 23.13
CA GLU A 244 14.47 -4.11 23.35
C GLU A 244 15.57 -5.04 22.78
N ILE A 245 16.16 -4.71 21.62
CA ILE A 245 17.35 -5.40 21.10
C ILE A 245 18.52 -5.25 22.07
N GLY A 246 18.73 -4.05 22.62
CA GLY A 246 19.75 -3.80 23.64
C GLY A 246 19.55 -4.63 24.92
N ARG A 247 18.31 -5.03 25.22
CA ARG A 247 17.93 -5.92 26.33
C ARG A 247 17.97 -7.42 25.98
N GLY A 248 18.32 -7.78 24.74
CA GLY A 248 18.38 -9.17 24.29
C GLY A 248 17.02 -9.83 24.10
N ARG A 249 15.95 -9.05 23.88
CA ARG A 249 14.59 -9.58 23.67
C ARG A 249 14.43 -10.25 22.32
N ALA A 250 13.58 -11.28 22.28
CA ALA A 250 13.31 -12.02 21.05
C ALA A 250 12.33 -11.26 20.14
N LYS A 251 12.39 -11.52 18.83
CA LYS A 251 11.51 -10.92 17.80
C LYS A 251 10.02 -10.93 18.17
N LYS A 252 9.54 -11.98 18.83
CA LYS A 252 8.15 -12.14 19.28
C LYS A 252 7.68 -11.06 20.28
N ASP A 253 8.61 -10.49 21.04
CA ASP A 253 8.33 -9.46 22.05
C ASP A 253 8.32 -8.04 21.43
N LEU A 254 8.64 -7.92 20.13
CA LEU A 254 8.78 -6.64 19.42
C LEU A 254 7.54 -6.25 18.61
N SER A 255 6.45 -7.00 18.70
CA SER A 255 5.22 -6.72 17.95
C SER A 255 4.73 -5.28 18.19
N PRO A 256 4.17 -4.61 17.17
CA PRO A 256 3.63 -3.26 17.34
C PRO A 256 2.58 -3.26 18.47
N SER A 257 2.66 -2.30 19.38
CA SER A 257 1.57 -2.09 20.34
C SER A 257 0.32 -1.59 19.61
N THR A 258 -0.83 -1.62 20.29
CA THR A 258 -2.03 -0.94 19.80
C THR A 258 -1.79 0.56 19.61
N GLY A 259 -2.67 1.22 18.85
CA GLY A 259 -2.57 2.66 18.59
C GLY A 259 -1.61 3.00 17.44
N SER A 260 -0.76 4.01 17.64
CA SER A 260 0.06 4.62 16.59
C SER A 260 1.12 3.69 15.99
N GLU A 261 1.67 2.76 16.78
CA GLU A 261 2.67 1.81 16.28
C GLU A 261 2.08 0.84 15.24
N ALA A 262 0.81 0.45 15.42
CA ALA A 262 0.10 -0.42 14.48
C ALA A 262 -0.18 0.24 13.11
N LEU A 263 0.09 1.54 12.99
CA LEU A 263 0.02 2.30 11.73
C LEU A 263 1.36 2.34 10.99
N VAL A 264 2.45 1.91 11.62
CA VAL A 264 3.77 1.85 10.97
C VAL A 264 3.81 0.65 10.04
N LYS A 265 4.11 0.86 8.75
CA LYS A 265 4.24 -0.24 7.76
C LYS A 265 5.68 -0.73 7.59
N LYS A 266 6.64 0.12 7.94
CA LYS A 266 8.07 -0.12 7.72
C LYS A 266 8.87 0.63 8.77
N ILE A 267 9.93 0.00 9.24
CA ILE A 267 10.86 0.60 10.20
C ILE A 267 12.19 0.82 9.51
N LEU A 268 12.63 2.07 9.42
CA LEU A 268 13.93 2.49 8.93
C LEU A 268 14.87 2.63 10.13
N TYR A 269 15.74 1.65 10.34
CA TYR A 269 16.67 1.67 11.47
C TYR A 269 17.74 2.75 11.31
N GLY A 270 18.20 2.97 10.09
CA GLY A 270 19.18 4.02 9.79
C GLY A 270 20.12 3.64 8.66
N ALA A 271 20.91 4.60 8.21
CA ALA A 271 21.98 4.35 7.25
C ALA A 271 23.23 3.81 7.95
N LEU A 272 23.94 2.91 7.27
CA LEU A 272 25.12 2.23 7.79
C LEU A 272 26.37 3.10 7.67
N TYR A 273 27.20 3.11 8.72
CA TYR A 273 28.59 3.54 8.60
C TYR A 273 29.39 2.59 7.70
N PRO A 274 30.48 3.05 7.06
CA PRO A 274 31.31 2.20 6.17
C PRO A 274 31.74 0.88 6.81
N ARG A 275 32.15 0.86 8.08
CA ARG A 275 32.53 -0.37 8.79
C ARG A 275 31.36 -1.34 9.00
N ALA A 276 30.13 -0.85 9.12
CA ALA A 276 28.95 -1.70 9.20
C ALA A 276 28.62 -2.31 7.83
N ILE A 277 28.76 -1.53 6.75
CA ILE A 277 28.62 -2.05 5.37
C ILE A 277 29.59 -3.20 5.11
N LYS A 278 30.87 -3.03 5.49
CA LYS A 278 31.87 -4.10 5.40
C LYS A 278 31.38 -5.39 6.07
N ALA A 279 30.94 -5.31 7.32
CA ALA A 279 30.44 -6.47 8.06
C ALA A 279 29.23 -7.14 7.40
N VAL A 280 28.31 -6.35 6.82
CA VAL A 280 27.16 -6.88 6.08
C VAL A 280 27.61 -7.64 4.83
N CYS A 281 28.53 -7.09 4.03
CA CYS A 281 29.08 -7.75 2.85
C CYS A 281 29.76 -9.08 3.19
N GLU A 282 30.51 -9.11 4.30
CA GLU A 282 31.28 -10.27 4.72
C GLU A 282 30.41 -11.37 5.35
N GLN A 283 29.47 -11.01 6.23
CA GLN A 283 28.70 -11.99 7.02
C GLN A 283 27.38 -12.42 6.38
N TYR A 284 26.68 -11.50 5.72
CA TYR A 284 25.38 -11.76 5.11
C TYR A 284 25.49 -11.88 3.59
N GLY A 285 26.32 -11.05 2.97
CA GLY A 285 26.46 -11.01 1.51
C GLY A 285 25.33 -10.26 0.83
N LEU A 286 25.67 -9.55 -0.25
CA LEU A 286 24.76 -8.77 -1.07
C LEU A 286 24.90 -9.23 -2.52
N VAL A 287 23.80 -9.64 -3.16
CA VAL A 287 23.77 -10.15 -4.54
C VAL A 287 22.89 -9.25 -5.40
N VAL A 288 23.50 -8.52 -6.32
CA VAL A 288 22.82 -7.61 -7.23
C VAL A 288 22.96 -8.16 -8.65
N ARG A 289 21.83 -8.47 -9.30
CA ARG A 289 21.79 -9.02 -10.67
C ARG A 289 22.72 -10.24 -10.85
N GLY A 290 22.70 -11.15 -9.88
CA GLY A 290 23.51 -12.38 -9.89
C GLY A 290 24.98 -12.21 -9.52
N ARG A 291 25.46 -10.99 -9.24
CA ARG A 291 26.84 -10.74 -8.81
C ARG A 291 26.90 -10.39 -7.32
N ARG A 292 27.81 -11.05 -6.60
CA ARG A 292 28.11 -10.70 -5.22
C ARG A 292 28.85 -9.36 -5.18
N VAL A 293 28.39 -8.46 -4.31
CA VAL A 293 29.02 -7.16 -4.10
C VAL A 293 30.06 -7.31 -2.99
N GLU A 294 31.32 -7.30 -3.38
CA GLU A 294 32.44 -7.31 -2.44
C GLU A 294 32.63 -5.93 -1.78
N TRP A 295 33.18 -5.92 -0.56
CA TRP A 295 33.42 -4.68 0.19
C TRP A 295 34.24 -3.65 -0.62
N GLY A 296 35.32 -4.12 -1.27
CA GLY A 296 36.20 -3.26 -2.06
C GLY A 296 35.50 -2.60 -3.26
N GLU A 297 34.39 -3.17 -3.72
CA GLU A 297 33.63 -2.66 -4.86
C GLU A 297 32.39 -1.87 -4.45
N PHE A 298 31.96 -1.96 -3.18
CA PHE A 298 30.71 -1.38 -2.72
C PHE A 298 30.60 0.10 -3.10
N PHE A 299 31.60 0.90 -2.76
CA PHE A 299 31.57 2.34 -3.00
C PHE A 299 31.78 2.75 -4.46
N ARG A 300 32.14 1.81 -5.33
CA ARG A 300 32.14 2.04 -6.79
C ARG A 300 30.72 2.09 -7.33
N TYR A 301 29.83 1.24 -6.83
CA TYR A 301 28.47 1.09 -7.34
C TYR A 301 27.40 1.78 -6.49
N PHE A 302 27.65 1.90 -5.19
CA PHE A 302 26.69 2.40 -4.22
C PHE A 302 27.29 3.52 -3.35
N SER A 303 26.44 4.42 -2.86
CA SER A 303 26.88 5.51 -1.97
C SER A 303 26.37 5.36 -0.54
N LYS A 304 25.34 4.55 -0.31
CA LYS A 304 24.67 4.41 0.98
C LYS A 304 24.00 3.03 1.08
N ALA A 305 23.97 2.46 2.29
CA ALA A 305 23.14 1.31 2.63
C ALA A 305 22.26 1.64 3.85
N ILE A 306 21.01 1.20 3.85
CA ILE A 306 20.04 1.44 4.93
C ILE A 306 19.41 0.11 5.33
N ILE A 307 19.36 -0.19 6.63
CA ILE A 307 18.66 -1.36 7.15
C ILE A 307 17.22 -0.98 7.48
N ALA A 308 16.28 -1.82 7.09
CA ALA A 308 14.86 -1.65 7.36
C ALA A 308 14.16 -2.99 7.58
N THR A 309 12.94 -2.95 8.12
CA THR A 309 12.03 -4.11 8.15
C THR A 309 10.63 -3.73 7.68
N ASP A 310 9.99 -4.60 6.89
CA ASP A 310 8.56 -4.50 6.54
C ASP A 310 7.68 -5.16 7.61
N LEU A 311 6.61 -4.48 7.99
CA LEU A 311 5.65 -4.92 9.00
C LEU A 311 4.40 -5.52 8.33
N PRO A 312 3.70 -6.45 8.99
CA PRO A 312 3.88 -6.89 10.39
C PRO A 312 4.95 -7.99 10.59
N GLY A 313 5.45 -8.61 9.52
CA GLY A 313 6.33 -9.79 9.60
C GLY A 313 7.78 -9.52 10.05
N PHE A 314 8.17 -8.25 10.17
CA PHE A 314 9.57 -7.81 10.29
C PHE A 314 10.46 -8.43 9.21
N GLU A 315 10.04 -8.34 7.96
CA GLU A 315 10.81 -8.84 6.83
C GLU A 315 12.02 -7.95 6.61
N LEU A 316 13.21 -8.52 6.73
CA LEU A 316 14.47 -7.78 6.73
C LEU A 316 14.85 -7.31 5.32
N ILE A 317 15.15 -6.03 5.21
CA ILE A 317 15.43 -5.35 3.95
C ILE A 317 16.68 -4.49 4.08
N ILE A 318 17.47 -4.44 3.00
CA ILE A 318 18.56 -3.48 2.85
C ILE A 318 18.30 -2.63 1.60
N TYR A 319 18.37 -1.30 1.73
CA TYR A 319 18.30 -0.40 0.59
C TYR A 319 19.69 0.11 0.20
N LEU A 320 20.08 -0.06 -1.06
CA LEU A 320 21.38 0.41 -1.57
C LEU A 320 21.20 1.60 -2.52
N ARG A 321 21.78 2.76 -2.22
CA ARG A 321 21.72 3.95 -3.08
C ARG A 321 22.63 3.76 -4.29
N SER A 322 22.08 3.61 -5.48
CA SER A 322 22.85 3.48 -6.73
C SER A 322 23.61 4.77 -7.06
N ARG A 323 24.88 4.66 -7.50
CA ARG A 323 25.63 5.79 -8.05
C ARG A 323 25.32 6.05 -9.52
N GLU A 324 24.87 5.03 -10.25
CA GLU A 324 24.54 5.11 -11.68
C GLU A 324 23.23 5.85 -11.92
N LYS A 325 22.21 5.58 -11.10
CA LYS A 325 20.86 6.12 -11.25
C LYS A 325 20.34 6.68 -9.94
N LYS A 326 19.44 7.66 -10.03
CA LYS A 326 18.76 8.25 -8.86
C LYS A 326 17.65 7.33 -8.35
N GLU A 327 18.06 6.23 -7.74
CA GLU A 327 17.20 5.18 -7.17
C GLU A 327 17.90 4.44 -6.02
N TYR A 328 17.11 3.67 -5.28
CA TYR A 328 17.60 2.68 -4.32
C TYR A 328 17.26 1.27 -4.76
N PHE A 329 18.17 0.32 -4.58
CA PHE A 329 17.91 -1.10 -4.78
C PHE A 329 17.33 -1.68 -3.49
N LYS A 330 16.10 -2.20 -3.55
CA LYS A 330 15.52 -2.96 -2.44
C LYS A 330 16.10 -4.38 -2.48
N MET A 331 16.82 -4.73 -1.42
CA MET A 331 17.41 -6.05 -1.23
C MET A 331 16.60 -6.81 -0.19
N VAL A 332 16.19 -8.03 -0.50
CA VAL A 332 15.41 -8.90 0.39
C VAL A 332 16.25 -10.10 0.80
N GLN A 333 16.07 -10.58 2.03
CA GLN A 333 16.80 -11.75 2.51
C GLN A 333 16.27 -13.04 1.87
N THR A 334 17.17 -13.92 1.44
CA THR A 334 16.83 -15.25 0.95
C THR A 334 16.78 -16.26 2.11
N LYS A 335 16.30 -17.48 1.82
CA LYS A 335 16.33 -18.58 2.81
C LYS A 335 17.75 -18.95 3.22
N GLU A 336 18.70 -18.80 2.29
CA GLU A 336 20.13 -18.95 2.55
C GLU A 336 20.72 -17.72 3.25
N GLY A 337 19.92 -16.78 3.75
CA GLY A 337 20.34 -15.68 4.62
C GLY A 337 21.09 -14.52 3.98
N HIS A 338 21.46 -14.62 2.69
CA HIS A 338 22.05 -13.51 1.95
C HIS A 338 20.97 -12.57 1.41
N PHE A 339 21.36 -11.36 1.00
CA PHE A 339 20.42 -10.40 0.43
C PHE A 339 20.49 -10.39 -1.08
N ARG A 340 19.34 -10.51 -1.75
CA ARG A 340 19.25 -10.42 -3.21
C ARG A 340 18.43 -9.21 -3.64
N PHE A 341 18.78 -8.64 -4.79
CA PHE A 341 18.00 -7.58 -5.42
C PHE A 341 16.57 -8.06 -5.74
N GLU A 342 15.57 -7.30 -5.30
CA GLU A 342 14.17 -7.52 -5.66
C GLU A 342 13.71 -6.52 -6.73
N ARG A 343 13.80 -5.22 -6.43
CA ARG A 343 13.29 -4.16 -7.30
C ARG A 343 13.93 -2.79 -7.02
N PRO A 344 13.91 -1.85 -7.98
CA PRO A 344 14.32 -0.49 -7.73
C PRO A 344 13.23 0.30 -7.00
N THR A 345 13.65 1.28 -6.20
CA THR A 345 12.81 2.31 -5.57
C THR A 345 13.12 3.65 -6.26
N PRO A 346 12.20 4.19 -7.08
CA PRO A 346 12.46 5.34 -7.94
C PRO A 346 12.52 6.65 -7.17
N SER A 347 13.22 7.66 -7.70
CA SER A 347 13.39 8.97 -7.02
C SER A 347 12.14 9.84 -6.87
N ARG A 348 11.05 9.48 -7.55
CA ARG A 348 9.82 10.28 -7.57
C ARG A 348 8.85 9.95 -6.44
N VAL A 349 9.06 8.86 -5.70
CA VAL A 349 8.18 8.47 -4.59
C VAL A 349 8.65 9.09 -3.28
N GLY A 350 7.74 9.49 -2.40
CA GLY A 350 8.13 10.14 -1.14
C GLY A 350 8.94 9.24 -0.21
N PHE A 351 8.77 7.92 -0.30
CA PHE A 351 9.63 6.98 0.42
C PHE A 351 11.12 7.13 0.05
N PHE A 352 11.43 7.41 -1.23
CA PHE A 352 12.80 7.71 -1.66
C PHE A 352 13.36 8.93 -0.94
N LEU A 353 12.57 10.01 -0.83
CA LEU A 353 12.99 11.23 -0.15
C LEU A 353 13.35 10.95 1.32
N TRP A 354 12.60 10.06 1.98
CA TRP A 354 12.85 9.72 3.37
C TRP A 354 14.18 8.98 3.54
N ILE A 355 14.39 7.89 2.81
CA ILE A 355 15.65 7.13 2.88
C ILE A 355 16.84 7.98 2.39
N GLU A 356 16.63 8.91 1.44
CA GLU A 356 17.65 9.84 1.00
C GLU A 356 18.06 10.81 2.11
N SER A 357 17.12 11.27 2.94
CA SER A 357 17.40 12.19 4.06
C SER A 357 18.20 11.58 5.21
N LEU A 358 18.28 10.24 5.29
CA LEU A 358 18.98 9.56 6.37
C LEU A 358 20.49 9.71 6.23
N GLN A 359 21.13 10.18 7.31
CA GLN A 359 22.59 10.17 7.46
C GLN A 359 23.04 8.85 8.10
N PRO A 360 24.31 8.43 7.91
CA PRO A 360 24.87 7.28 8.61
C PRO A 360 24.74 7.42 10.13
N THR A 361 24.06 6.47 10.75
CA THR A 361 23.83 6.42 12.21
C THR A 361 24.11 5.04 12.80
N LEU A 362 24.16 3.99 11.98
CA LEU A 362 24.30 2.61 12.45
C LEU A 362 25.74 2.12 12.39
N GLY A 363 26.32 1.88 13.58
CA GLY A 363 27.61 1.22 13.76
C GLY A 363 27.53 -0.29 13.59
N THR A 364 28.68 -0.96 13.53
CA THR A 364 28.77 -2.40 13.23
C THR A 364 27.97 -3.27 14.21
N LYS A 365 28.13 -3.08 15.52
CA LYS A 365 27.47 -3.90 16.55
C LYS A 365 25.95 -3.89 16.39
N ILE A 366 25.33 -2.71 16.49
CA ILE A 366 23.87 -2.60 16.41
C ILE A 366 23.33 -3.06 15.04
N SER A 367 24.08 -2.87 13.96
CA SER A 367 23.69 -3.36 12.64
C SER A 367 23.59 -4.89 12.63
N LEU A 368 24.58 -5.57 13.19
CA LEU A 368 24.58 -7.04 13.30
C LEU A 368 23.52 -7.53 14.29
N ASP A 369 23.27 -6.82 15.39
CA ASP A 369 22.23 -7.17 16.34
C ASP A 369 20.83 -7.12 15.70
N ILE A 370 20.54 -6.07 14.90
CA ILE A 370 19.28 -5.96 14.13
C ILE A 370 19.17 -7.11 13.13
N LEU A 371 20.21 -7.33 12.31
CA LEU A 371 20.20 -8.37 11.30
C LEU A 371 20.06 -9.76 11.95
N GLY A 372 20.73 -10.01 13.07
CA GLY A 372 20.62 -11.25 13.84
C GLY A 372 19.23 -11.48 14.43
N THR A 373 18.59 -10.42 14.94
CA THR A 373 17.25 -10.47 15.54
C THR A 373 16.16 -10.80 14.51
N PHE A 374 16.26 -10.25 13.30
CA PHE A 374 15.21 -10.35 12.28
C PHE A 374 15.54 -11.28 11.12
N SER A 375 16.73 -11.88 11.10
CA SER A 375 17.14 -12.82 10.06
C SER A 375 16.23 -14.05 10.03
N ILE A 376 15.97 -14.55 8.83
CA ILE A 376 15.20 -15.78 8.59
C ILE A 376 16.03 -17.03 8.95
N ARG A 377 17.37 -16.94 8.94
CA ARG A 377 18.22 -18.01 9.45
C ARG A 377 18.04 -18.16 10.96
N GLU A 378 17.70 -19.35 11.43
CA GLU A 378 17.92 -19.69 12.84
C GLU A 378 19.39 -19.47 13.17
N PRO A 379 19.72 -18.84 14.31
CA PRO A 379 21.10 -18.76 14.74
C PRO A 379 21.62 -20.19 14.88
N VAL A 380 22.67 -20.53 14.13
CA VAL A 380 23.46 -21.73 14.40
C VAL A 380 23.89 -21.60 15.86
N ARG A 381 23.28 -22.38 16.75
CA ARG A 381 23.73 -22.47 18.13
C ARG A 381 25.20 -22.86 18.05
N LYS A 382 26.09 -21.94 18.43
CA LYS A 382 27.46 -22.34 18.76
C LYS A 382 27.31 -23.23 19.99
N ASP A 383 27.42 -24.53 19.81
CA ASP A 383 27.60 -25.46 20.92
C ASP A 383 28.80 -24.96 21.75
N PRO A 384 28.61 -24.59 23.02
CA PRO A 384 29.72 -24.29 23.87
C PRO A 384 30.42 -25.62 24.21
N ALA A 385 31.66 -25.73 23.77
CA ALA A 385 32.66 -26.72 24.20
C ALA A 385 32.45 -28.18 23.77
N LYS A 386 33.03 -28.54 22.61
CA LYS A 386 33.86 -29.75 22.57
C LYS A 386 35.27 -29.35 23.02
N LYS A 387 35.61 -29.66 24.27
CA LYS A 387 37.02 -29.68 24.71
C LYS A 387 37.78 -30.68 23.84
N PRO A 388 39.03 -30.41 23.43
CA PRO A 388 39.89 -31.43 22.85
C PRO A 388 40.11 -32.51 23.92
N GLN A 389 39.90 -33.78 23.56
CA GLN A 389 40.46 -34.89 24.31
C GLN A 389 41.91 -35.03 23.85
N GLU A 390 42.82 -34.98 24.82
CA GLU A 390 44.24 -35.36 24.69
C GLU A 390 44.39 -36.85 24.35
#